data_AF-A0A8B8BBB7-F1
#
_entry.id   AF-A0A8B8BBB7-F1
#
_cell.length_a   1.000
_cell.length_b   1.000
_cell.length_c   1.000
_cell.angle_alpha   90.00
_cell.angle_beta   90.00
_cell.angle_gamma   90.00
#
_symmetry.space_group_name_H-M   'P 1'
#
loop_
_entity.id
_entity.type
_entity.pdbx_description
1 polymer ?
#
loop_
_entity_poly.entity_id
_entity_poly.type
_entity_poly.pdbx_seq_one_letter_code
_entity_poly.pdbx_strand_id
1 'polypeptide(L)'
;MLTSRIPKDALNRDEFVPTDHSCVCSEHFVNGWHSDDLSDENCVPTIFSYKEKPVDVERQNRATRRNVQKDFKEVEIKQKEQERSQLSFSTFMHPSYTKSRGEEFQDIETIGVEPDDVDTGVKVTNNAAVQCDPDPLLQENMALKAELRRLQGHN
;
A
#
# COMPACT_ATOMS: atom_id res chain seq x y z
N MET A 1 46.14 -6.22 -36.70
CA MET A 1 45.74 -6.06 -35.28
C MET A 1 45.76 -4.56 -35.00
N LEU A 2 44.59 -3.94 -34.78
CA LEU A 2 44.51 -2.53 -34.43
C LEU A 2 44.69 -2.43 -32.90
N THR A 3 45.74 -1.75 -32.46
CA THR A 3 46.03 -1.54 -31.04
C THR A 3 45.55 -0.15 -30.64
N SER A 4 44.50 -0.09 -29.83
CA SER A 4 43.92 1.17 -29.36
C SER A 4 44.54 1.59 -28.03
N ARG A 5 44.76 2.90 -27.83
CA ARG A 5 45.21 3.43 -26.54
C ARG A 5 44.03 3.45 -25.58
N ILE A 6 44.23 2.91 -24.39
CA ILE A 6 43.14 2.71 -23.44
C ILE A 6 43.38 3.58 -22.21
N PRO A 7 42.34 4.25 -21.69
CA PRO A 7 42.44 4.99 -20.44
C PRO A 7 42.91 4.09 -19.29
N LYS A 8 43.75 4.61 -18.39
CA LYS A 8 44.26 3.87 -17.22
C LYS A 8 43.14 3.23 -16.40
N ASP A 9 42.02 3.94 -16.28
CA ASP A 9 40.88 3.54 -15.45
C ASP A 9 39.95 2.52 -16.12
N ALA A 10 40.15 2.25 -17.42
CA ALA A 10 39.32 1.30 -18.16
C ALA A 10 39.72 -0.16 -17.93
N LEU A 11 40.92 -0.41 -17.40
CA LEU A 11 41.39 -1.72 -16.99
C LEU A 11 41.41 -1.78 -15.47
N ASN A 12 40.66 -2.70 -14.86
CA ASN A 12 40.68 -2.90 -13.40
C ASN A 12 41.95 -3.65 -12.98
N ARG A 13 43.08 -3.00 -13.19
CA ARG A 13 44.41 -3.45 -12.79
C ARG A 13 45.02 -2.37 -11.92
N ASP A 14 45.19 -2.68 -10.65
CA ASP A 14 45.85 -1.80 -9.71
C ASP A 14 47.27 -1.48 -10.19
N GLU A 15 47.66 -0.22 -10.07
CA GLU A 15 48.99 0.29 -10.45
C GLU A 15 49.36 0.07 -11.94
N PHE A 16 48.38 -0.15 -12.82
CA PHE A 16 48.66 -0.34 -14.24
C PHE A 16 49.04 0.98 -14.93
N VAL A 17 50.23 0.98 -15.52
CA VAL A 17 50.73 2.07 -16.38
C VAL A 17 50.78 1.54 -17.82
N PRO A 18 49.90 2.02 -18.72
CA PRO A 18 49.94 1.63 -20.12
C PRO A 18 51.32 1.93 -20.73
N THR A 19 51.91 0.91 -21.35
CA THR A 19 53.16 0.98 -22.13
C THR A 19 52.85 0.86 -23.62
N ASP A 20 53.84 1.04 -24.50
CA ASP A 20 53.67 0.89 -25.95
C ASP A 20 53.27 -0.54 -26.39
N HIS A 21 53.41 -1.52 -25.49
CA HIS A 21 52.99 -2.91 -25.70
C HIS A 21 51.67 -3.24 -24.99
N SER A 22 51.05 -2.26 -24.34
CA SER A 22 49.75 -2.42 -23.70
C SER A 22 48.65 -2.25 -24.73
N CYS A 23 48.18 -3.38 -25.25
CA CYS A 23 47.06 -3.44 -26.18
C CYS A 23 45.93 -4.30 -25.60
N VAL A 24 44.71 -4.05 -26.05
CA VAL A 24 43.55 -4.89 -25.78
C VAL A 24 42.99 -5.36 -27.10
N CYS A 25 42.59 -6.63 -27.15
CA CYS A 25 42.01 -7.23 -28.33
C CYS A 25 40.66 -6.58 -28.66
N SER A 26 40.33 -6.51 -29.95
CA SER A 26 39.03 -6.00 -30.41
C SER A 26 37.84 -6.73 -29.78
N GLU A 27 38.00 -8.02 -29.45
CA GLU A 27 37.00 -8.83 -28.74
C GLU A 27 36.48 -8.19 -27.44
N HIS A 28 37.26 -7.28 -26.83
CA HIS A 28 36.81 -6.59 -25.63
C HIS A 28 35.92 -5.38 -25.85
N PHE A 29 35.59 -5.04 -27.10
CA PHE A 29 34.72 -3.93 -27.47
C PHE A 29 33.48 -4.44 -28.21
N VAL A 30 32.39 -3.67 -28.19
CA VAL A 30 31.15 -4.00 -28.89
C VAL A 30 31.44 -4.07 -30.39
N ASN A 31 31.02 -5.15 -31.03
CA ASN A 31 31.29 -5.44 -32.45
C ASN A 31 32.78 -5.43 -32.87
N GLY A 32 33.72 -5.45 -31.93
CA GLY A 32 35.14 -5.42 -32.26
C GLY A 32 35.71 -4.02 -32.54
N TRP A 33 34.95 -2.94 -32.29
CA TRP A 33 35.34 -1.58 -32.65
C TRP A 33 35.63 -0.73 -31.42
N HIS A 34 36.76 -0.03 -31.40
CA HIS A 34 37.05 0.97 -30.36
C HIS A 34 36.65 2.37 -30.84
N SER A 35 36.14 3.19 -29.93
CA SER A 35 35.86 4.61 -30.18
C SER A 35 36.78 5.49 -29.34
N ASP A 36 37.17 6.64 -29.89
CA ASP A 36 37.91 7.68 -29.14
C ASP A 36 36.95 8.71 -28.48
N ASP A 37 35.65 8.64 -28.79
CA ASP A 37 34.64 9.54 -28.23
C ASP A 37 34.22 9.08 -26.83
N LEU A 38 34.41 9.92 -25.82
CA LEU A 38 34.05 9.66 -24.42
C LEU A 38 32.55 9.40 -24.20
N SER A 39 31.70 9.81 -25.14
CA SER A 39 30.25 9.57 -25.09
C SER A 39 29.81 8.24 -25.70
N ASP A 40 30.72 7.54 -26.39
CA ASP A 40 30.48 6.26 -27.04
C ASP A 40 30.66 5.09 -26.06
N GLU A 41 29.78 4.09 -26.16
CA GLU A 41 29.85 2.84 -25.39
C GLU A 41 31.15 2.05 -25.63
N ASN A 42 31.78 2.25 -26.79
CA ASN A 42 33.04 1.62 -27.18
C ASN A 42 34.29 2.41 -26.80
N CYS A 43 34.15 3.50 -26.03
CA CYS A 43 35.31 4.23 -25.48
C CYS A 43 36.08 3.41 -24.43
N VAL A 44 35.41 2.44 -23.80
CA VAL A 44 36.00 1.54 -22.81
C VAL A 44 35.68 0.09 -23.16
N PRO A 45 36.55 -0.87 -22.83
CA PRO A 45 36.25 -2.27 -23.11
C PRO A 45 35.04 -2.75 -22.29
N THR A 46 34.02 -3.27 -22.97
CA THR A 46 32.71 -3.62 -22.41
C THR A 46 32.66 -5.03 -21.81
N ILE A 47 33.56 -5.94 -22.18
CA ILE A 47 33.47 -7.36 -21.78
C ILE A 47 34.12 -7.70 -20.45
N PHE A 48 34.56 -6.71 -19.69
CA PHE A 48 35.04 -6.94 -18.33
C PHE A 48 33.85 -7.21 -17.40
N SER A 49 33.35 -8.46 -17.43
CA SER A 49 32.16 -8.94 -16.70
C SER A 49 32.26 -8.84 -15.17
N TYR A 50 33.41 -8.46 -14.60
CA TYR A 50 33.60 -8.39 -13.15
C TYR A 50 32.85 -7.23 -12.47
N LYS A 51 32.11 -6.39 -13.21
CA LYS A 51 31.30 -5.29 -12.65
C LYS A 51 29.78 -5.48 -12.75
N GLU A 52 29.28 -6.65 -13.16
CA GLU A 52 27.94 -7.03 -12.70
C GLU A 52 28.04 -7.26 -11.20
N LYS A 53 27.86 -6.20 -10.40
CA LYS A 53 27.57 -6.37 -8.98
C LYS A 53 26.31 -7.23 -8.96
N PRO A 54 26.35 -8.47 -8.46
CA PRO A 54 25.11 -9.20 -8.28
C PRO A 54 24.25 -8.30 -7.41
N VAL A 55 23.13 -7.85 -7.98
CA VAL A 55 22.11 -7.17 -7.18
C VAL A 55 21.84 -8.14 -6.03
N ASP A 56 22.09 -7.71 -4.80
CA ASP A 56 21.79 -8.50 -3.61
C ASP A 56 20.26 -8.55 -3.48
N VAL A 57 19.65 -9.41 -4.30
CA VAL A 57 18.19 -9.56 -4.44
C VAL A 57 17.59 -9.87 -3.08
N GLU A 58 18.29 -10.61 -2.22
CA GLU A 58 17.87 -10.88 -0.85
C GLU A 58 17.81 -9.60 0.01
N ARG A 59 18.79 -8.70 -0.10
CA ARG A 59 18.75 -7.40 0.59
C ARG A 59 17.63 -6.52 0.08
N GLN A 60 17.40 -6.45 -1.22
CA GLN A 60 16.26 -5.70 -1.77
C GLN A 60 14.93 -6.27 -1.29
N ASN A 61 14.76 -7.59 -1.34
CA ASN A 61 13.56 -8.26 -0.84
C ASN A 61 13.33 -8.01 0.65
N ARG A 62 14.39 -8.02 1.47
CA ARG A 62 14.30 -7.67 2.89
C ARG A 62 13.89 -6.21 3.10
N ALA A 63 14.38 -5.28 2.30
CA ALA A 63 13.98 -3.88 2.37
C ALA A 63 12.51 -3.69 2.01
N THR A 64 12.05 -4.29 0.91
CA THR A 64 10.64 -4.23 0.48
C THR A 64 9.69 -4.79 1.53
N ARG A 65 10.00 -5.97 2.10
CA ARG A 65 9.19 -6.58 3.17
C ARG A 65 9.05 -5.68 4.41
N ARG A 66 10.13 -4.98 4.80
CA ARG A 66 10.08 -4.04 5.93
C ARG A 66 9.23 -2.82 5.64
N ASN A 67 9.27 -2.30 4.41
CA ASN A 67 8.48 -1.13 4.03
C ASN A 67 6.98 -1.48 4.06
N VAL A 68 6.59 -2.58 3.42
CA VAL A 68 5.20 -3.07 3.46
C VAL A 68 4.69 -3.24 4.90
N GLN A 69 5.51 -3.81 5.80
CA GLN A 69 5.11 -3.96 7.20
C GLN A 69 4.96 -2.63 7.94
N LYS A 70 5.74 -1.60 7.58
CA LYS A 70 5.58 -0.25 8.15
C LYS A 70 4.29 0.39 7.68
N ASP A 71 3.97 0.26 6.40
CA ASP A 71 2.76 0.83 5.81
C ASP A 71 1.49 0.28 6.50
N PHE A 72 1.42 -1.03 6.71
CA PHE A 72 0.31 -1.65 7.44
C PHE A 72 0.19 -1.15 8.88
N LYS A 73 1.31 -1.01 9.60
CA LYS A 73 1.31 -0.46 10.96
C LYS A 73 0.88 0.99 11.00
N GLU A 74 1.28 1.80 10.01
CA GLU A 74 0.89 3.20 9.93
C GLU A 74 -0.62 3.34 9.72
N VAL A 75 -1.22 2.52 8.85
CA VAL A 75 -2.67 2.49 8.63
C VAL A 75 -3.40 2.09 9.92
N GLU A 76 -2.94 1.06 10.62
CA GLU A 76 -3.53 0.62 11.89
C GLU A 76 -3.48 1.71 12.96
N ILE A 77 -2.35 2.43 13.08
CA ILE A 77 -2.20 3.54 14.03
C ILE A 77 -3.18 4.68 13.68
N LYS A 78 -3.28 5.05 12.41
CA LYS A 78 -4.21 6.11 11.96
C LYS A 78 -5.66 5.73 12.21
N GLN A 79 -6.04 4.48 11.95
CA GLN A 79 -7.39 3.98 12.22
C GLN A 79 -7.70 4.06 13.72
N LYS A 80 -6.79 3.57 14.57
CA LYS A 80 -6.97 3.61 16.03
C LYS A 80 -7.07 5.03 16.56
N GLU A 81 -6.32 5.97 16.00
CA GLU A 81 -6.40 7.38 16.37
C GLU A 81 -7.73 8.01 15.95
N GLN A 82 -8.23 7.67 14.76
CA GLN A 82 -9.55 8.10 14.28
C GLN A 82 -10.66 7.56 15.18
N GLU A 83 -10.64 6.26 15.50
CA GLU A 83 -11.60 5.64 16.43
C GLU A 83 -11.56 6.30 17.81
N ARG A 84 -10.36 6.56 18.34
CA ARG A 84 -10.21 7.25 19.64
C ARG A 84 -10.79 8.67 19.60
N SER A 85 -10.62 9.37 18.48
CA SER A 85 -11.16 10.72 18.28
C SER A 85 -12.68 10.71 18.14
N GLN A 86 -13.26 9.70 17.47
CA GLN A 86 -14.71 9.52 17.39
C GLN A 86 -15.31 9.21 18.76
N LEU A 87 -14.67 8.30 19.51
CA LEU A 87 -15.10 7.96 20.87
C LEU A 87 -15.02 9.16 21.82
N SER A 88 -13.95 9.95 21.75
CA SER A 88 -13.80 11.16 22.58
C SER A 88 -14.86 12.20 22.24
N PHE A 89 -15.13 12.42 20.95
CA PHE A 89 -16.18 13.32 20.49
C PHE A 89 -17.57 12.87 20.95
N SER A 90 -17.90 11.57 20.79
CA SER A 90 -19.17 11.01 21.24
C SER A 90 -19.37 11.14 22.76
N THR A 91 -18.31 10.88 23.54
CA THR A 91 -18.35 11.02 25.00
C THR A 91 -18.57 12.48 25.42
N PHE A 92 -17.93 13.41 24.72
CA PHE A 92 -18.08 14.85 24.99
C PHE A 92 -19.50 15.35 24.66
N MET A 93 -20.04 14.98 23.50
CA MET A 93 -21.37 15.45 23.06
C MET A 93 -22.53 14.78 23.79
N HIS A 94 -22.32 13.56 24.28
CA HIS A 94 -23.35 12.77 24.94
C HIS A 94 -22.80 12.11 26.22
N PRO A 95 -22.72 12.87 27.32
CA PRO A 95 -22.18 12.38 28.61
C PRO A 95 -22.94 11.18 29.18
N SER A 96 -24.17 10.94 28.72
CA SER A 96 -24.99 9.80 29.12
C SER A 96 -24.42 8.44 28.66
N TYR A 97 -23.63 8.38 27.59
CA TYR A 97 -23.01 7.11 27.14
C TYR A 97 -21.92 6.60 28.10
N THR A 98 -21.35 7.48 28.91
CA THR A 98 -20.31 7.14 29.91
C THR A 98 -20.86 7.09 31.34
N LYS A 99 -22.17 7.21 31.53
CA LYS A 99 -22.77 7.19 32.87
C LYS A 99 -22.64 5.79 33.47
N SER A 100 -21.69 5.59 34.37
CA SER A 100 -21.64 4.42 35.23
C SER A 100 -22.92 4.37 36.07
N ARG A 101 -23.63 3.24 36.00
CA ARG A 101 -24.82 2.93 36.79
C ARG A 101 -24.49 3.05 38.28
N GLY A 102 -24.70 4.21 38.87
CA GLY A 102 -24.33 4.44 40.27
C GLY A 102 -24.60 5.82 40.85
N GLU A 103 -25.44 6.67 40.25
CA GLU A 103 -25.88 7.90 40.91
C GLU A 103 -27.40 8.03 40.79
N GLU A 104 -28.00 8.14 41.97
CA GLU A 104 -29.41 8.08 42.35
C GLU A 104 -30.37 8.73 41.36
N PHE A 105 -31.40 7.98 40.96
CA PHE A 105 -32.64 8.56 40.46
C PHE A 105 -33.65 8.51 41.59
N GLN A 106 -34.05 9.70 42.04
CA GLN A 106 -35.18 9.92 42.92
C GLN A 106 -36.44 9.28 42.33
N ASP A 107 -37.26 8.75 43.23
CA ASP A 107 -38.51 8.02 42.99
C ASP A 107 -39.30 8.51 41.78
N ILE A 108 -39.48 7.63 40.80
CA ILE A 108 -40.55 7.74 39.81
C ILE A 108 -41.52 6.60 40.13
N GLU A 109 -42.70 7.00 40.58
CA GLU A 109 -43.86 6.17 40.87
C GLU A 109 -44.01 4.98 39.92
N THR A 110 -44.24 3.81 40.51
CA THR A 110 -44.67 2.59 39.86
C THR A 110 -45.97 2.83 39.08
N ILE A 111 -45.87 3.20 37.81
CA ILE A 111 -47.00 3.13 36.89
C ILE A 111 -47.09 1.67 36.44
N GLY A 112 -48.05 0.95 37.03
CA GLY A 112 -48.42 -0.38 36.58
C GLY A 112 -48.87 -0.32 35.11
N VAL A 113 -48.22 -1.09 34.26
CA VAL A 113 -48.62 -1.25 32.86
C VAL A 113 -48.91 -2.73 32.65
N GLU A 114 -50.21 -3.03 32.47
CA GLU A 114 -50.68 -4.30 31.90
C GLU A 114 -49.99 -4.58 30.56
N PRO A 115 -49.78 -5.86 30.20
CA PRO A 115 -49.30 -6.20 28.87
C PRO A 115 -50.44 -6.05 27.87
N ASP A 116 -50.56 -4.87 27.25
CA ASP A 116 -51.42 -4.68 26.09
C ASP A 116 -50.58 -4.85 24.81
N ASP A 117 -51.05 -5.69 23.90
CA ASP A 117 -50.38 -6.10 22.66
C ASP A 117 -50.16 -4.91 21.73
N VAL A 118 -48.99 -4.27 21.79
CA VAL A 118 -48.68 -3.12 20.93
C VAL A 118 -48.00 -3.56 19.63
N ASP A 119 -48.77 -3.54 18.54
CA ASP A 119 -48.31 -3.33 17.17
C ASP A 119 -47.25 -2.22 17.19
N THR A 120 -46.00 -2.58 16.90
CA THR A 120 -44.86 -1.65 17.00
C THR A 120 -44.91 -0.70 15.82
N GLY A 121 -45.76 0.33 15.96
CA GLY A 121 -45.84 1.47 15.06
C GLY A 121 -44.48 2.16 15.00
N VAL A 122 -43.65 1.75 14.04
CA VAL A 122 -42.40 2.42 13.68
C VAL A 122 -42.76 3.84 13.25
N LYS A 123 -42.62 4.79 14.17
CA LYS A 123 -42.69 6.21 13.84
C LYS A 123 -41.47 6.52 12.97
N VAL A 124 -41.70 6.61 11.66
CA VAL A 124 -40.73 7.12 10.69
C VAL A 124 -40.39 8.55 11.11
N THR A 125 -39.27 8.71 11.80
CA THR A 125 -38.66 10.01 11.98
C THR A 125 -38.04 10.38 10.65
N ASN A 126 -38.60 11.41 9.99
CA ASN A 126 -38.02 12.03 8.81
C ASN A 126 -36.72 12.74 9.22
N ASN A 127 -35.66 11.98 9.44
CA ASN A 127 -34.32 12.51 9.44
C ASN A 127 -33.99 12.83 7.98
N ALA A 128 -34.03 14.11 7.64
CA ALA A 128 -33.38 14.64 6.43
C ALA A 128 -31.86 14.56 6.58
N ALA A 129 -31.36 13.36 6.88
CA ALA A 129 -29.95 13.03 6.83
C ALA A 129 -29.60 12.89 5.35
N VAL A 130 -28.57 13.64 4.94
CA VAL A 130 -27.88 13.56 3.66
C VAL A 130 -28.00 12.14 3.10
N GLN A 131 -28.79 11.99 2.03
CA GLN A 131 -28.85 10.73 1.29
C GLN A 131 -27.48 10.54 0.63
N CYS A 132 -26.59 9.85 1.32
CA CYS A 132 -25.42 9.28 0.66
C CYS A 132 -25.95 8.33 -0.41
N ASP A 133 -25.42 8.46 -1.63
CA ASP A 133 -25.74 7.51 -2.70
C ASP A 133 -25.51 6.09 -2.17
N PRO A 134 -26.46 5.16 -2.40
CA PRO A 134 -26.34 3.81 -1.90
C PRO A 134 -25.06 3.18 -2.46
N ASP A 135 -24.31 2.48 -1.61
CA ASP A 135 -23.10 1.75 -2.00
C ASP A 135 -23.37 0.93 -3.28
N PRO A 136 -22.65 1.17 -4.38
CA PRO A 136 -22.84 0.45 -5.65
C PRO A 136 -22.83 -1.07 -5.48
N LEU A 137 -21.99 -1.59 -4.57
CA LEU A 137 -21.93 -3.03 -4.29
C LEU A 137 -23.18 -3.52 -3.58
N LEU A 138 -23.75 -2.73 -2.67
CA LEU A 138 -24.99 -3.07 -1.99
C LEU A 138 -26.17 -3.09 -2.97
N GLN A 139 -26.20 -2.15 -3.91
CA GLN A 139 -27.22 -2.08 -4.94
C GLN A 139 -27.18 -3.28 -5.89
N GLU A 140 -25.98 -3.67 -6.34
CA GLU A 140 -25.79 -4.89 -7.15
C GLU A 140 -26.21 -6.15 -6.38
N ASN A 141 -25.83 -6.26 -5.09
CA ASN A 141 -26.18 -7.41 -4.26
C ASN A 141 -27.70 -7.56 -4.09
N MET A 142 -28.42 -6.45 -3.92
CA MET A 142 -29.88 -6.46 -3.84
C MET A 142 -30.53 -6.90 -5.16
N ALA A 143 -30.01 -6.45 -6.30
CA ALA A 143 -30.48 -6.87 -7.61
C ALA A 143 -30.27 -8.37 -7.86
N LEU A 144 -29.07 -8.88 -7.54
CA LEU A 144 -28.76 -10.31 -7.65
C LEU A 144 -29.66 -11.16 -6.72
N LYS A 145 -29.91 -10.71 -5.49
CA LYS A 145 -30.83 -11.38 -4.56
C LYS A 145 -32.28 -11.37 -5.04
N ALA A 146 -32.70 -10.35 -5.78
CA ALA A 146 -34.03 -10.31 -6.39
C ALA A 146 -34.13 -11.31 -7.55
N GLU A 147 -33.11 -11.38 -8.41
CA GLU A 147 -33.10 -12.33 -9.53
C GLU A 147 -33.03 -13.79 -9.06
N LEU A 148 -32.23 -14.08 -8.03
CA LEU A 148 -32.20 -15.41 -7.41
C LEU A 148 -33.57 -15.81 -6.85
N ARG A 149 -34.28 -14.90 -6.20
CA ARG A 149 -35.65 -15.16 -5.71
C ARG A 149 -36.63 -15.42 -6.87
N ARG A 150 -36.47 -14.71 -7.99
CA ARG A 150 -37.30 -14.89 -9.18
C ARG A 150 -37.07 -16.25 -9.85
N LEU A 151 -35.82 -16.70 -9.90
CA LEU A 151 -35.42 -18.00 -10.44
C LEU A 151 -35.81 -19.16 -9.50
N GLN A 152 -35.74 -18.95 -8.19
CA GLN A 152 -36.16 -19.93 -7.19
C GLN A 152 -37.68 -20.08 -7.08
N GLY A 153 -38.45 -19.04 -7.44
CA GLY A 153 -39.92 -19.08 -7.51
C GLY A 153 -40.51 -19.70 -8.78
N HIS A 154 -39.69 -20.28 -9.67
CA HIS A 154 -40.12 -20.95 -10.91
C HIS A 154 -39.94 -22.49 -10.88
N ASN A 155 -40.01 -23.10 -9.69
CA ASN A 155 -40.18 -24.56 -9.55
C ASN A 155 -41.49 -24.88 -8.84
#